data_AF-A0A2S9GZ83-F1
#
_entry.id   AF-A0A2S9GZ83-F1
#
_cell.length_a   1.000
_cell.length_b   1.000
_cell.length_c   1.000
_cell.angle_alpha   90.00
_cell.angle_beta   90.00
_cell.angle_gamma   90.00
#
_symmetry.space_group_name_H-M   'P 1'
#
loop_
_entity.id
_entity.type
_entity.pdbx_description
1 polymer ?
#
loop_
_entity_poly.entity_id
_entity_poly.type
_entity_poly.pdbx_seq_one_letter_code
_entity_poly.pdbx_strand_id
1 'polypeptide(L)'
;MAPYSLDILTRLLIPSLLHGITDKVLYLDADIVCDEKINSFLALDLKGNVLAARTDNTPHNENKFGLKPNTYFNAGLLYIDINEWQEQDIYKKILKALEVNKNIFLPDQDALNIVLQGKVTYLPQNHHYHYFFDKPNHEIVTKKIFIHYLGCIKPWHGIFSETVPFNKYKANSPWKDYKHSWVSATSLQLRVYARYLFRQKKYISGFKYFFKYLKIKIAA
;
A
#
# COMPACT_ATOMS: atom_id res chain seq x y z
N MET A 1 -21.98 -9.58 -12.10
CA MET A 1 -21.33 -8.38 -11.52
C MET A 1 -20.27 -8.87 -10.55
N ALA A 2 -19.02 -8.45 -10.70
CA ALA A 2 -17.95 -8.88 -9.80
C ALA A 2 -18.20 -8.32 -8.39
N PRO A 3 -17.99 -9.10 -7.31
CA PRO A 3 -18.37 -8.75 -5.93
C PRO A 3 -17.40 -7.75 -5.27
N TYR A 4 -16.77 -6.87 -6.06
CA TYR A 4 -15.73 -5.95 -5.58
C TYR A 4 -16.32 -4.56 -5.37
N SER A 5 -15.87 -3.89 -4.31
CA SER A 5 -16.31 -2.54 -4.01
C SER A 5 -15.77 -1.55 -5.06
N LEU A 6 -16.53 -0.49 -5.31
CA LEU A 6 -16.23 0.47 -6.38
C LEU A 6 -14.88 1.16 -6.19
N ASP A 7 -14.47 1.40 -4.94
CA ASP A 7 -13.19 1.99 -4.56
C ASP A 7 -11.99 1.16 -5.05
N ILE A 8 -12.06 -0.18 -4.95
CA ILE A 8 -11.01 -1.09 -5.42
C ILE A 8 -10.86 -0.97 -6.95
N LEU A 9 -11.97 -0.85 -7.68
CA LEU A 9 -11.95 -0.76 -9.14
C LEU A 9 -11.61 0.65 -9.65
N THR A 10 -11.83 1.68 -8.84
CA THR A 10 -11.64 3.08 -9.27
C THR A 10 -10.20 3.34 -9.72
N ARG A 11 -9.19 2.81 -9.01
CA ARG A 11 -7.78 3.00 -9.40
C ARG A 11 -7.45 2.41 -10.78
N LEU A 12 -8.13 1.32 -11.16
CA LEU A 12 -7.93 0.63 -12.43
C LEU A 12 -8.50 1.40 -13.62
N LEU A 13 -9.44 2.31 -13.36
CA LEU A 13 -10.06 3.16 -14.37
C LEU A 13 -9.26 4.44 -14.65
N ILE A 14 -8.44 4.89 -13.69
CA ILE A 14 -7.72 6.17 -13.78
C ILE A 14 -6.96 6.33 -15.10
N PRO A 15 -6.17 5.36 -15.59
CA PRO A 15 -5.44 5.54 -16.84
C PRO A 15 -6.37 5.73 -18.05
N SER A 16 -7.50 5.02 -18.10
CA SER A 16 -8.48 5.17 -19.18
C SER A 16 -9.25 6.48 -19.10
N LEU A 17 -9.50 7.01 -17.90
CA LEU A 17 -10.16 8.31 -17.73
C LEU A 17 -9.25 9.49 -18.11
N LEU A 18 -7.93 9.33 -17.95
CA LEU A 18 -6.94 10.37 -18.25
C LEU A 18 -6.34 10.26 -19.66
N HIS A 19 -6.72 9.23 -20.42
CA HIS A 19 -6.28 9.07 -21.80
C HIS A 19 -6.72 10.25 -22.66
N GLY A 20 -5.78 10.82 -23.43
CA GLY A 20 -5.98 12.05 -24.19
C GLY A 20 -5.87 13.35 -23.39
N ILE A 21 -5.69 13.28 -22.06
CA ILE A 21 -5.46 14.44 -21.18
C ILE A 21 -3.98 14.55 -20.78
N THR A 22 -3.35 13.42 -20.47
CA THR A 22 -1.93 13.33 -20.09
C THR A 22 -1.34 11.98 -20.49
N ASP A 23 -0.03 11.94 -20.72
CA ASP A 23 0.69 10.71 -21.10
C ASP A 23 1.00 9.81 -19.90
N LYS A 24 1.15 10.40 -18.70
CA LYS A 24 1.51 9.67 -17.48
C LYS A 24 0.66 10.10 -16.30
N VAL A 25 0.47 9.19 -15.36
CA VAL A 25 -0.21 9.45 -14.08
C VAL A 25 0.55 8.80 -12.92
N LEU A 26 0.70 9.55 -11.83
CA LEU A 26 1.17 9.04 -10.54
C LEU A 26 -0.03 8.83 -9.62
N TYR A 27 -0.35 7.56 -9.36
CA TYR A 27 -1.34 7.16 -8.37
C TYR A 27 -0.68 6.93 -7.00
N LEU A 28 -1.34 7.39 -5.94
CA LEU A 28 -0.92 7.23 -4.54
C LEU A 28 -2.12 6.82 -3.66
N ASP A 29 -1.95 5.82 -2.81
CA ASP A 29 -2.89 5.51 -1.73
C ASP A 29 -2.93 6.67 -0.71
N ALA A 30 -4.07 6.84 -0.03
CA ALA A 30 -4.33 7.95 0.88
C ALA A 30 -3.49 7.92 2.18
N ASP A 31 -2.81 6.81 2.45
CA ASP A 31 -1.96 6.56 3.60
C ASP A 31 -0.46 6.66 3.26
N ILE A 32 -0.15 7.44 2.22
CA ILE A 32 1.21 7.78 1.80
C ILE A 32 1.53 9.24 2.17
N VAL A 33 2.73 9.45 2.72
CA VAL A 33 3.32 10.79 2.91
C VAL A 33 4.43 11.00 1.89
N CYS A 34 4.38 12.11 1.16
CA CYS A 34 5.49 12.57 0.33
C CYS A 34 6.41 13.46 1.18
N ASP A 35 7.67 13.05 1.40
CA ASP A 35 8.61 13.78 2.27
C ASP A 35 9.82 14.37 1.53
N GLU A 36 9.86 14.26 0.20
CA GLU A 36 10.94 14.80 -0.65
C GLU A 36 10.38 15.42 -1.94
N LYS A 37 11.23 16.17 -2.66
CA LYS A 37 10.88 16.66 -4.01
C LYS A 37 10.73 15.49 -4.98
N ILE A 38 9.70 15.56 -5.83
CA ILE A 38 9.34 14.47 -6.75
C ILE A 38 9.83 14.67 -8.19
N ASN A 39 10.51 15.77 -8.52
CA ASN A 39 10.95 16.06 -9.89
C ASN A 39 11.80 14.92 -10.48
N SER A 40 12.73 14.37 -9.71
CA SER A 40 13.56 13.24 -10.14
C SER A 40 12.75 11.95 -10.29
N PHE A 41 11.69 11.79 -9.50
CA PHE A 41 10.79 10.64 -9.60
C PHE A 41 9.92 10.73 -10.87
N LEU A 42 9.39 11.91 -11.19
CA LEU A 42 8.56 12.12 -12.38
C LEU A 42 9.38 12.00 -13.68
N ALA A 43 10.69 12.23 -13.63
CA ALA A 43 11.60 12.02 -14.74
C ALA A 43 12.03 10.54 -14.95
N LEU A 44 11.49 9.60 -14.16
CA LEU A 44 11.82 8.18 -14.29
C LEU A 44 11.43 7.66 -15.68
N ASP A 45 12.40 7.04 -16.35
CA ASP A 45 12.17 6.27 -17.58
C ASP A 45 11.54 4.91 -17.23
N LEU A 46 10.36 4.66 -17.79
CA LEU A 46 9.64 3.40 -17.64
C LEU A 46 10.18 2.29 -18.55
N LYS A 47 11.12 2.57 -19.46
CA LYS A 47 11.79 1.58 -20.32
C LYS A 47 10.81 0.74 -21.16
N GLY A 48 9.75 1.38 -21.65
CA GLY A 48 8.67 0.72 -22.40
C GLY A 48 7.77 -0.21 -21.55
N ASN A 49 7.89 -0.17 -20.22
CA ASN A 49 6.98 -0.87 -19.33
C ASN A 49 5.72 -0.05 -19.08
N VAL A 50 4.61 -0.74 -18.79
CA VAL A 50 3.30 -0.12 -18.52
C VAL A 50 3.33 0.77 -17.29
N LEU A 51 4.05 0.36 -16.24
CA LEU A 51 4.15 1.15 -15.02
C LEU A 51 5.44 0.90 -14.25
N ALA A 52 5.70 1.76 -13.26
CA ALA A 52 6.66 1.53 -12.20
C ALA A 52 5.98 1.37 -10.83
N ALA A 53 6.44 0.39 -10.05
CA ALA A 53 5.95 0.07 -8.72
C ALA A 53 7.04 -0.60 -7.85
N ARG A 54 6.87 -0.61 -6.52
CA ARG A 54 7.80 -1.28 -5.60
C ARG A 54 7.39 -2.73 -5.36
N THR A 55 8.35 -3.65 -5.44
CA THR A 55 8.10 -5.05 -5.08
C THR A 55 7.73 -5.21 -3.61
N ASP A 56 6.75 -6.08 -3.35
CA ASP A 56 6.40 -6.59 -2.04
C ASP A 56 7.03 -7.99 -1.88
N ASN A 57 7.67 -8.24 -0.73
CA ASN A 57 8.27 -9.55 -0.46
C ASN A 57 7.17 -10.55 -0.06
N THR A 58 6.50 -11.14 -1.06
CA THR A 58 5.40 -12.10 -0.87
C THR A 58 5.56 -13.34 -1.75
N PRO A 59 6.52 -14.24 -1.46
CA PRO A 59 6.75 -15.46 -2.26
C PRO A 59 5.52 -16.37 -2.34
N HIS A 60 4.67 -16.36 -1.32
CA HIS A 60 3.40 -17.09 -1.33
C HIS A 60 2.47 -16.64 -2.46
N ASN A 61 2.35 -15.33 -2.68
CA ASN A 61 1.50 -14.79 -3.74
C ASN A 61 2.11 -15.07 -5.12
N GLU A 62 3.43 -14.98 -5.23
CA GLU A 62 4.15 -15.32 -6.46
C GLU A 62 3.87 -16.78 -6.87
N ASN A 63 4.05 -17.72 -5.94
CA ASN A 63 3.76 -19.14 -6.18
C ASN A 63 2.28 -19.38 -6.51
N LYS A 64 1.38 -18.72 -5.78
CA LYS A 64 -0.08 -18.84 -5.96
C LYS A 64 -0.54 -18.43 -7.36
N PHE A 65 0.08 -17.41 -7.94
CA PHE A 65 -0.29 -16.86 -9.24
C PHE A 65 0.67 -17.26 -10.38
N GLY A 66 1.68 -18.09 -10.09
CA GLY A 66 2.68 -18.52 -11.08
C GLY A 66 3.61 -17.39 -11.53
N LEU A 67 3.85 -16.38 -10.69
CA LEU A 67 4.70 -15.25 -11.00
C LEU A 67 6.19 -15.60 -10.82
N LYS A 68 7.05 -14.85 -11.50
CA LYS A 68 8.50 -14.96 -11.28
C LYS A 68 8.85 -14.54 -9.84
N PRO A 69 9.89 -15.13 -9.23
CA PRO A 69 10.35 -14.71 -7.91
C PRO A 69 10.71 -13.22 -7.86
N ASN A 70 10.39 -12.55 -6.75
CA ASN A 70 10.67 -11.14 -6.48
C ASN A 70 10.07 -10.18 -7.53
N THR A 71 8.89 -10.50 -8.05
CA THR A 71 8.17 -9.64 -9.02
C THR A 71 6.83 -9.15 -8.53
N TYR A 72 6.27 -9.74 -7.47
CA TYR A 72 5.01 -9.25 -6.94
C TYR A 72 5.21 -7.84 -6.35
N PHE A 73 4.34 -6.89 -6.69
CA PHE A 73 4.46 -5.47 -6.33
C PHE A 73 3.25 -4.93 -5.59
N ASN A 74 3.50 -3.88 -4.81
CA ASN A 74 2.50 -3.13 -4.07
C ASN A 74 1.75 -2.18 -5.00
N ALA A 75 0.42 -2.16 -4.94
CA ALA A 75 -0.40 -1.31 -5.79
C ALA A 75 -0.66 0.09 -5.23
N GLY A 76 -0.11 0.43 -4.06
CA GLY A 76 -0.39 1.71 -3.41
C GLY A 76 0.36 2.90 -3.98
N LEU A 77 1.40 2.66 -4.78
CA LEU A 77 2.02 3.69 -5.61
C LEU A 77 2.28 3.12 -6.99
N LEU A 78 1.68 3.72 -8.00
CA LEU A 78 1.83 3.32 -9.40
C LEU A 78 2.18 4.56 -10.22
N TYR A 79 3.31 4.52 -10.94
CA TYR A 79 3.61 5.52 -11.96
C TYR A 79 3.37 4.89 -13.33
N ILE A 80 2.28 5.30 -13.98
CA ILE A 80 1.68 4.58 -15.11
C ILE A 80 1.93 5.38 -16.39
N ASP A 81 2.37 4.68 -17.43
CA ASP A 81 2.30 5.17 -18.81
C ASP A 81 0.91 4.88 -19.36
N ILE A 82 0.15 5.93 -19.64
CA ILE A 82 -1.26 5.81 -20.04
C ILE A 82 -1.35 5.26 -21.47
N ASN A 83 -0.42 5.61 -22.34
CA ASN A 83 -0.42 5.16 -23.73
C ASN A 83 -0.16 3.65 -23.78
N GLU A 84 0.88 3.18 -23.09
CA GLU A 84 1.15 1.73 -22.96
C GLU A 84 -0.01 0.98 -22.29
N TRP A 85 -0.67 1.60 -21.31
CA TRP A 85 -1.85 1.02 -20.67
C TRP A 85 -3.01 0.81 -21.65
N GLN A 86 -3.28 1.78 -22.53
CA GLN A 86 -4.34 1.68 -23.54
C GLN A 86 -3.96 0.74 -24.67
N GLU A 87 -2.76 0.90 -25.26
CA GLU A 87 -2.29 0.08 -26.38
C GLU A 87 -2.28 -1.41 -26.05
N GLN A 88 -1.98 -1.75 -24.80
CA GLN A 88 -1.95 -3.13 -24.35
C GLN A 88 -3.27 -3.62 -23.74
N ASP A 89 -4.37 -2.86 -23.84
CA ASP A 89 -5.70 -3.23 -23.33
C ASP A 89 -5.66 -3.71 -21.86
N ILE A 90 -4.86 -3.04 -21.01
CA ILE A 90 -4.56 -3.54 -19.65
C ILE A 90 -5.82 -3.66 -18.80
N TYR A 91 -6.72 -2.67 -18.85
CA TYR A 91 -7.98 -2.71 -18.10
C TYR A 91 -8.82 -3.96 -18.42
N LYS A 92 -8.99 -4.29 -19.71
CA LYS A 92 -9.75 -5.49 -20.12
C LYS A 92 -9.10 -6.78 -19.64
N LYS A 93 -7.76 -6.86 -19.68
CA LYS A 93 -7.00 -8.01 -19.17
C LYS A 93 -7.16 -8.16 -17.66
N ILE A 94 -7.22 -7.06 -16.92
CA ILE A 94 -7.46 -7.06 -15.47
C ILE A 94 -8.86 -7.59 -15.16
N LEU A 95 -9.91 -7.12 -15.85
CA LEU A 95 -11.26 -7.65 -15.67
C LEU A 95 -11.32 -9.17 -15.92
N LYS A 96 -10.70 -9.63 -17.01
CA LYS A 96 -10.61 -11.07 -17.31
C LYS A 96 -9.86 -11.84 -16.21
N ALA A 97 -8.77 -11.28 -15.68
CA ALA A 97 -8.03 -11.90 -14.59
C ALA A 97 -8.89 -12.01 -13.30
N LEU A 98 -9.67 -10.97 -12.99
CA LEU A 98 -10.60 -10.96 -11.85
C LEU A 98 -11.73 -11.99 -11.99
N GLU A 99 -12.19 -12.26 -13.21
CA GLU A 99 -13.24 -13.25 -13.49
C GLU A 99 -12.73 -14.70 -13.36
N VAL A 100 -11.52 -14.96 -13.87
CA VAL A 100 -10.96 -16.33 -13.93
C VAL A 100 -10.36 -16.76 -12.59
N ASN A 101 -9.78 -15.84 -11.82
CA ASN A 101 -9.06 -16.17 -10.59
C ASN A 101 -9.96 -16.08 -9.35
N LYS A 102 -10.45 -17.24 -8.88
CA LYS A 102 -11.30 -17.32 -7.68
C LYS A 102 -10.57 -17.14 -6.35
N ASN A 103 -9.24 -17.22 -6.35
CA ASN A 103 -8.43 -17.13 -5.14
C ASN A 103 -7.88 -15.73 -4.89
N ILE A 104 -8.44 -14.69 -5.51
CA ILE A 104 -7.97 -13.32 -5.34
C ILE A 104 -8.25 -12.82 -3.91
N PHE A 105 -7.24 -12.21 -3.27
CA PHE A 105 -7.36 -11.66 -1.91
C PHE A 105 -7.35 -10.13 -1.91
N LEU A 106 -6.47 -9.52 -2.71
CA LEU A 106 -6.44 -8.07 -2.96
C LEU A 106 -6.78 -7.84 -4.43
N PRO A 107 -8.05 -7.57 -4.80
CA PRO A 107 -8.50 -7.71 -6.18
C PRO A 107 -7.73 -6.91 -7.21
N ASP A 108 -7.59 -5.63 -6.97
CA ASP A 108 -6.80 -4.72 -7.79
C ASP A 108 -5.33 -5.12 -7.85
N GLN A 109 -4.67 -5.31 -6.70
CA GLN A 109 -3.24 -5.60 -6.64
C GLN A 109 -2.89 -6.96 -7.23
N ASP A 110 -3.64 -8.01 -6.90
CA ASP A 110 -3.41 -9.36 -7.41
C ASP A 110 -3.61 -9.40 -8.93
N ALA A 111 -4.69 -8.79 -9.44
CA ALA A 111 -4.95 -8.75 -10.88
C ALA A 111 -3.90 -7.94 -11.65
N LEU A 112 -3.45 -6.81 -11.09
CA LEU A 112 -2.33 -6.04 -11.64
C LEU A 112 -1.06 -6.89 -11.77
N ASN A 113 -0.71 -7.62 -10.71
CA ASN A 113 0.47 -8.48 -10.69
C ASN A 113 0.39 -9.63 -11.71
N ILE A 114 -0.79 -10.24 -11.86
CA ILE A 114 -1.04 -11.29 -12.87
C ILE A 114 -0.88 -10.73 -14.29
N VAL A 115 -1.48 -9.57 -14.58
CA VAL A 115 -1.55 -9.02 -15.94
C VAL A 115 -0.23 -8.36 -16.38
N LEU A 116 0.50 -7.75 -15.44
CA LEU A 116 1.67 -6.92 -15.73
C LEU A 116 3.00 -7.63 -15.45
N GLN A 117 3.00 -8.95 -15.26
CA GLN A 117 4.23 -9.70 -15.13
C GLN A 117 5.16 -9.45 -16.34
N GLY A 118 6.37 -8.97 -16.05
CA GLY A 118 7.36 -8.61 -17.08
C GLY A 118 7.15 -7.26 -17.77
N LYS A 119 6.19 -6.45 -17.29
CA LYS A 119 5.84 -5.13 -17.82
C LYS A 119 5.91 -4.03 -16.77
N VAL A 120 6.79 -4.20 -15.77
CA VAL A 120 6.92 -3.33 -14.62
C VAL A 120 8.37 -2.90 -14.44
N THR A 121 8.58 -1.59 -14.30
CA THR A 121 9.84 -1.02 -13.86
C THR A 121 9.85 -0.97 -12.33
N TYR A 122 10.67 -1.82 -11.70
CA TYR A 122 10.66 -1.91 -10.24
C TYR A 122 11.38 -0.73 -9.59
N LEU A 123 10.68 -0.06 -8.67
CA LEU A 123 11.18 1.11 -7.96
C LEU A 123 12.17 0.71 -6.86
N PRO A 124 13.23 1.51 -6.64
CA PRO A 124 14.08 1.38 -5.48
C PRO A 124 13.32 1.75 -4.20
N GLN A 125 13.80 1.25 -3.07
CA GLN A 125 13.11 1.39 -1.78
C GLN A 125 12.97 2.83 -1.28
N ASN A 126 13.85 3.74 -1.69
CA ASN A 126 13.77 5.15 -1.34
C ASN A 126 12.64 5.87 -2.09
N HIS A 127 12.21 5.38 -3.26
CA HIS A 127 11.10 5.99 -4.00
C HIS A 127 9.77 5.65 -3.34
N HIS A 128 9.55 4.38 -2.99
CA HIS A 128 8.33 3.93 -2.29
C HIS A 128 8.73 3.09 -1.08
N TYR A 129 8.79 3.74 0.08
CA TYR A 129 9.25 3.17 1.33
C TYR A 129 8.08 2.55 2.10
N HIS A 130 8.12 1.22 2.26
CA HIS A 130 7.11 0.45 2.97
C HIS A 130 7.34 0.52 4.50
N TYR A 131 6.51 1.30 5.20
CA TYR A 131 6.56 1.41 6.66
C TYR A 131 5.53 0.48 7.31
N PHE A 132 6.00 -0.55 8.01
CA PHE A 132 5.17 -1.44 8.84
C PHE A 132 5.37 -1.17 10.33
N PHE A 133 4.29 -0.87 11.04
CA PHE A 133 4.33 -0.53 12.47
C PHE A 133 5.01 -1.56 13.37
N ASP A 134 4.76 -2.86 13.15
CA ASP A 134 5.24 -3.89 14.07
C ASP A 134 6.65 -4.39 13.73
N LYS A 135 7.30 -3.87 12.67
CA LYS A 135 8.65 -4.30 12.29
C LYS A 135 9.71 -3.58 13.16
N PRO A 136 10.58 -4.33 13.86
CA PRO A 136 11.54 -3.74 14.80
C PRO A 136 12.68 -2.97 14.10
N ASN A 137 13.03 -3.38 12.88
CA ASN A 137 14.14 -2.80 12.12
C ASN A 137 13.61 -2.21 10.83
N HIS A 138 13.29 -0.92 10.87
CA HIS A 138 13.17 -0.13 9.67
C HIS A 138 14.58 0.07 9.11
N GLU A 139 14.79 -0.32 7.85
CA GLU A 139 16.07 -0.06 7.19
C GLU A 139 16.40 1.43 7.21
N ILE A 140 17.69 1.73 7.43
CA ILE A 140 18.22 3.09 7.44
C ILE A 140 18.27 3.59 6.00
N VAL A 141 17.14 4.11 5.55
CA VAL A 141 17.01 4.80 4.26
C VAL A 141 17.00 6.29 4.57
N THR A 142 18.05 7.00 4.15
CA THR A 142 18.31 8.40 4.52
C THR A 142 17.36 9.39 3.85
N LYS A 143 16.89 9.10 2.64
CA LYS A 143 15.91 9.91 1.90
C LYS A 143 14.77 9.03 1.41
N LYS A 144 13.53 9.34 1.81
CA LYS A 144 12.34 8.57 1.47
C LYS A 144 11.38 9.51 0.75
N ILE A 145 11.12 9.28 -0.54
CA ILE A 145 10.24 10.14 -1.32
C ILE A 145 8.79 9.92 -0.88
N PHE A 146 8.30 8.69 -1.04
CA PHE A 146 6.96 8.31 -0.61
C PHE A 146 7.04 7.30 0.52
N ILE A 147 6.50 7.65 1.69
CA ILE A 147 6.43 6.80 2.88
C ILE A 147 5.02 6.23 2.96
N HIS A 148 4.88 4.94 2.70
CA HIS A 148 3.60 4.24 2.72
C HIS A 148 3.40 3.53 4.05
N TYR A 149 2.41 3.97 4.84
CA TYR A 149 2.09 3.42 6.16
C TYR A 149 1.25 2.15 6.07
N LEU A 150 1.87 1.05 5.65
CA LEU A 150 1.21 -0.24 5.41
C LEU A 150 0.66 -0.91 6.67
N GLY A 151 -0.33 -1.78 6.45
CA GLY A 151 -0.99 -2.57 7.49
C GLY A 151 -2.15 -1.84 8.17
N CYS A 152 -2.69 -2.44 9.23
CA CYS A 152 -3.91 -1.94 9.87
C CYS A 152 -3.69 -0.82 10.90
N ILE A 153 -2.45 -0.60 11.33
CA ILE A 153 -2.08 0.42 12.32
C ILE A 153 -1.48 1.61 11.57
N LYS A 154 -2.15 2.76 11.66
CA LYS A 154 -1.85 3.99 10.90
C LYS A 154 -1.36 5.09 11.84
N PRO A 155 -0.55 6.04 11.36
CA PRO A 155 0.04 7.08 12.21
C PRO A 155 -1.00 8.01 12.88
N TRP A 156 -2.21 8.10 12.31
CA TRP A 156 -3.36 8.79 12.92
C TRP A 156 -4.13 7.95 13.93
N HIS A 157 -3.71 6.74 14.28
CA HIS A 157 -4.23 6.06 15.45
C HIS A 157 -3.42 6.57 16.65
N GLY A 158 -4.05 7.17 17.65
CA GLY A 158 -3.41 7.86 18.79
C GLY A 158 -2.48 7.02 19.70
N ILE A 159 -2.03 5.86 19.23
CA ILE A 159 -0.89 5.08 19.75
C ILE A 159 0.45 5.72 19.34
N PHE A 160 0.48 6.51 18.26
CA PHE A 160 1.70 7.15 17.78
C PHE A 160 1.90 8.52 18.41
N SER A 161 3.01 8.69 19.15
CA SER A 161 3.58 10.01 19.44
C SER A 161 4.64 10.44 18.41
N GLU A 162 5.23 9.51 17.65
CA GLU A 162 6.56 9.74 17.05
C GLU A 162 6.74 9.33 15.57
N THR A 163 5.68 9.31 14.74
CA THR A 163 5.91 9.23 13.27
C THR A 163 6.25 10.60 12.71
N VAL A 164 7.55 10.93 12.78
CA VAL A 164 8.08 12.28 12.49
C VAL A 164 7.56 12.89 11.18
N PRO A 165 7.56 12.20 10.02
CA PRO A 165 7.05 12.78 8.78
C PRO A 165 5.54 13.04 8.82
N PHE A 166 4.72 12.06 9.23
CA PHE A 166 3.26 12.25 9.31
C PHE A 166 2.88 13.41 10.24
N ASN A 167 3.45 13.47 11.44
CA ASN A 167 3.15 14.53 12.41
C ASN A 167 3.56 15.92 11.89
N LYS A 168 4.68 16.02 11.17
CA LYS A 168 5.12 17.26 10.49
C LYS A 168 4.08 17.73 9.48
N TYR A 169 3.57 16.87 8.60
CA TYR A 169 2.57 17.28 7.60
C TYR A 169 1.19 17.51 8.22
N LYS A 170 0.78 16.70 9.20
CA LYS A 170 -0.47 16.92 9.93
C LYS A 170 -0.51 18.31 10.56
N ALA A 171 0.56 18.73 11.22
CA ALA A 171 0.66 20.04 11.87
C ALA A 171 0.50 21.22 10.89
N ASN A 172 0.85 21.02 9.62
CA ASN A 172 0.72 22.00 8.54
C ASN A 172 -0.56 21.81 7.70
N SER A 173 -1.49 20.96 8.14
CA SER A 173 -2.72 20.65 7.42
C SER A 173 -3.95 21.28 8.10
N PRO A 174 -5.10 21.38 7.40
CA PRO A 174 -6.39 21.71 8.03
C PRO A 174 -6.78 20.79 9.19
N TRP A 175 -6.17 19.61 9.31
CA TRP A 175 -6.44 18.62 10.37
C TRP A 175 -5.47 18.68 11.55
N LYS A 176 -4.68 19.76 11.69
CA LYS A 176 -3.70 19.91 12.78
C LYS A 176 -4.29 19.66 14.18
N ASP A 177 -5.52 20.17 14.41
CA ASP A 177 -6.22 20.09 15.70
C ASP A 177 -7.07 18.83 15.84
N TYR A 178 -7.13 17.99 14.80
CA TYR A 178 -7.90 16.75 14.84
C TYR A 178 -7.30 15.79 15.86
N LYS A 179 -8.02 15.56 16.96
CA LYS A 179 -7.63 14.62 18.01
C LYS A 179 -7.95 13.21 17.55
N HIS A 180 -6.89 12.46 17.26
CA HIS A 180 -7.00 11.05 16.94
C HIS A 180 -7.51 10.28 18.15
N SER A 181 -8.71 9.73 18.04
CA SER A 181 -9.28 8.88 19.06
C SER A 181 -8.99 7.41 18.73
N TRP A 182 -8.56 6.64 19.72
CA TRP A 182 -8.37 5.19 19.59
C TRP A 182 -9.69 4.41 19.71
N VAL A 183 -10.84 5.12 19.66
CA VAL A 183 -12.12 4.67 20.21
C VAL A 183 -12.71 3.49 19.42
N SER A 184 -12.18 3.17 18.24
CA SER A 184 -12.68 2.09 17.37
C SER A 184 -11.59 1.12 16.88
N ALA A 185 -10.66 0.72 17.75
CA ALA A 185 -9.62 -0.23 17.34
C ALA A 185 -10.21 -1.62 17.01
N THR A 186 -10.00 -2.10 15.79
CA THR A 186 -10.46 -3.43 15.36
C THR A 186 -9.72 -4.55 16.11
N SER A 187 -10.29 -5.77 16.14
CA SER A 187 -9.63 -6.93 16.75
C SER A 187 -8.23 -7.18 16.17
N LEU A 188 -8.07 -6.97 14.86
CA LEU A 188 -6.79 -7.06 14.17
C LEU A 188 -5.78 -6.03 14.69
N GLN A 189 -6.20 -4.76 14.82
CA GLN A 189 -5.36 -3.68 15.33
C GLN A 189 -4.90 -3.96 16.77
N LEU A 190 -5.80 -4.43 17.63
CA LEU A 190 -5.48 -4.83 19.00
C LEU A 190 -4.40 -5.92 19.05
N ARG A 191 -4.54 -6.95 18.21
CA ARG A 191 -3.58 -8.05 18.13
C ARG A 191 -2.20 -7.59 17.66
N VAL A 192 -2.16 -6.75 16.62
CA VAL A 192 -0.91 -6.19 16.09
C VAL A 192 -0.24 -5.30 17.14
N TYR A 193 -1.01 -4.47 17.85
CA TYR A 193 -0.47 -3.61 18.90
C TYR A 193 0.06 -4.39 20.12
N ALA A 194 -0.65 -5.43 20.56
CA ALA A 194 -0.18 -6.31 21.61
C ALA A 194 1.17 -6.97 21.24
N ARG A 195 1.29 -7.46 19.99
CA ARG A 195 2.54 -8.03 19.48
C ARG A 195 3.69 -7.02 19.49
N TYR A 196 3.43 -5.79 19.05
CA TYR A 196 4.41 -4.71 19.13
C TYR A 196 4.88 -4.50 20.58
N LEU A 197 3.96 -4.39 21.55
CA LEU A 197 4.30 -4.20 22.96
C LEU A 197 5.14 -5.37 23.52
N PHE A 198 4.84 -6.60 23.14
CA PHE A 198 5.66 -7.76 23.52
C PHE A 198 7.08 -7.69 22.94
N ARG A 199 7.24 -7.27 21.67
CA ARG A 199 8.56 -7.05 21.05
C ARG A 199 9.35 -5.96 21.77
N GLN A 200 8.67 -4.92 22.25
CA GLN A 200 9.26 -3.85 23.06
C GLN A 200 9.45 -4.24 24.54
N LYS A 201 9.26 -5.51 24.91
CA LYS A 201 9.34 -6.03 26.30
C LYS A 201 8.37 -5.36 27.28
N LYS A 202 7.31 -4.70 26.80
CA LYS A 202 6.25 -4.07 27.61
C LYS A 202 5.14 -5.07 27.94
N TYR A 203 5.47 -6.14 28.66
CA TYR A 203 4.60 -7.32 28.83
C TYR A 203 3.24 -7.03 29.47
N ILE A 204 3.18 -6.25 30.55
CA ILE A 204 1.91 -5.90 31.24
C ILE A 204 0.93 -5.25 30.27
N SER A 205 1.41 -4.26 29.52
CA SER A 205 0.61 -3.60 28.49
C SER A 205 0.28 -4.56 27.35
N GLY A 206 1.24 -5.36 26.89
CA GLY A 206 1.01 -6.37 25.85
C GLY A 206 -0.13 -7.32 26.19
N PHE A 207 -0.14 -7.89 27.40
CA PHE A 207 -1.23 -8.76 27.88
C PHE A 207 -2.55 -8.01 27.97
N LYS A 208 -2.58 -6.78 28.51
CA LYS A 208 -3.79 -5.95 28.56
C LYS A 208 -4.46 -5.82 27.19
N TYR A 209 -3.70 -5.49 26.15
CA TYR A 209 -4.25 -5.33 24.79
C TYR A 209 -4.54 -6.68 24.12
N PHE A 210 -3.80 -7.74 24.44
CA PHE A 210 -4.09 -9.09 23.97
C PHE A 210 -5.42 -9.62 24.54
N PHE A 211 -5.70 -9.40 25.82
CA PHE A 211 -7.01 -9.75 26.41
C PHE A 211 -8.16 -8.94 25.79
N LYS A 212 -7.96 -7.65 25.50
CA LYS A 212 -8.95 -6.87 24.74
C LYS A 212 -9.22 -7.47 23.36
N TYR A 213 -8.17 -7.87 22.64
CA TYR A 213 -8.31 -8.58 21.37
C TYR A 213 -9.16 -9.86 21.51
N LEU A 214 -8.85 -10.70 22.50
CA LEU A 214 -9.60 -11.94 22.73
C LEU A 214 -11.08 -11.67 23.03
N LYS A 215 -11.39 -10.68 23.88
CA LYS A 215 -12.78 -10.32 24.19
C LYS A 215 -13.57 -9.93 22.93
N ILE A 216 -13.00 -9.10 22.06
CA ILE A 216 -13.67 -8.70 20.81
C ILE A 216 -13.81 -9.89 19.86
N LYS A 217 -12.79 -10.76 19.76
CA LYS A 217 -12.82 -11.88 18.82
C LYS A 217 -13.79 -12.99 19.24
N ILE A 218 -14.01 -13.18 20.55
CA ILE A 218 -14.96 -14.18 21.06
C ILE A 218 -16.41 -13.68 20.98
N ALA A 219 -16.61 -12.36 21.03
CA ALA A 219 -17.94 -11.74 20.96
C ALA A 219 -18.48 -11.52 19.53
N ALA A 220 -17.69 -11.84 18.51
CA ALA A 220 -18.02 -11.66 17.08
C ALA A 220 -18.18 -13.03 16.41
#